data_AF-A0A916E8G1-F1
#
_entry.id   AF-A0A916E8G1-F1
#
_cell.length_a   1.000
_cell.length_b   1.000
_cell.length_c   1.000
_cell.angle_alpha   90.00
_cell.angle_beta   90.00
_cell.angle_gamma   90.00
#
_symmetry.space_group_name_H-M   'P 1'
#
loop_
_entity.id
_entity.type
_entity.pdbx_description
1 polymer ?
#
loop_
_entity_poly.entity_id
_entity_poly.type
_entity_poly.pdbx_seq_one_letter_code
_entity_poly.pdbx_strand_id
1 'polypeptide(L)'
;MLICDYIGDSIQSSRPHNSENPLENPVFEFCNNLNDDGVNQLVTAYDIGIKRLQTIVNQEILLTEHYTTVGRRARNIIRVTVADITKMKKEKKIEMRKEKEKEKRKGRERERERESESKRGSGSGRGSGKGSGTRKRRRRK
;
A
#
# COMPACT_ATOMS: atom_id res chain seq x y z
N MET A 1 -12.78 -12.57 46.21
CA MET A 1 -12.42 -12.66 44.78
C MET A 1 -13.71 -12.77 44.02
N LEU A 2 -14.08 -11.69 43.35
CA LEU A 2 -15.42 -11.50 42.82
C LEU A 2 -15.55 -12.24 41.50
N ILE A 3 -16.73 -12.76 41.21
CA ILE A 3 -17.06 -13.43 39.94
C ILE A 3 -16.66 -12.58 38.72
N CYS A 4 -16.59 -11.25 38.87
CA CYS A 4 -16.06 -10.32 37.88
C CYS A 4 -14.60 -10.57 37.48
N ASP A 5 -13.71 -10.85 38.44
CA ASP A 5 -12.29 -11.10 38.18
C ASP A 5 -12.15 -12.40 37.37
N TYR A 6 -12.91 -13.44 37.74
CA TYR A 6 -12.94 -14.73 37.03
C TYR A 6 -13.43 -14.63 35.58
N ILE A 7 -14.48 -13.84 35.32
CA ILE A 7 -14.98 -13.65 33.95
C ILE A 7 -13.97 -12.83 33.13
N GLY A 8 -13.35 -11.80 33.73
CA GLY A 8 -12.31 -11.01 33.08
C GLY A 8 -11.10 -11.85 32.69
N ASP A 9 -10.61 -12.68 33.61
CA ASP A 9 -9.44 -13.55 33.41
C ASP A 9 -9.72 -14.65 32.39
N SER A 10 -10.91 -15.26 32.41
CA SER A 10 -11.33 -16.29 31.43
C SER A 10 -11.45 -15.75 30.00
N ILE A 11 -11.94 -14.51 29.83
CA ILE A 11 -11.99 -13.86 28.52
C ILE A 11 -10.58 -13.56 28.01
N GLN A 12 -9.66 -13.12 28.89
CA GLN A 12 -8.27 -12.87 28.52
C GLN A 12 -7.47 -14.15 28.21
N SER A 13 -7.74 -15.26 28.89
CA SER A 13 -7.06 -16.55 28.63
C SER A 13 -7.46 -17.20 27.30
N SER A 14 -8.59 -16.78 26.71
CA SER A 14 -9.05 -17.27 25.40
C SER A 14 -8.38 -16.58 24.20
N ARG A 15 -7.45 -15.64 24.44
CA ARG A 15 -6.70 -14.96 23.39
C ARG A 15 -5.91 -15.98 22.56
N PRO A 16 -6.01 -15.95 21.23
CA PRO A 16 -5.33 -16.91 20.35
C PRO A 16 -3.79 -16.72 20.28
N HIS A 17 -3.19 -15.97 21.21
CA HIS A 17 -1.83 -15.42 21.13
C HIS A 17 -0.74 -16.23 21.85
N ASN A 18 -0.97 -17.51 22.18
CA ASN A 18 0.06 -18.33 22.80
C ASN A 18 1.14 -18.84 21.80
N SER A 19 1.10 -18.42 20.53
CA SER A 19 2.18 -18.64 19.56
C SER A 19 2.83 -17.32 19.14
N GLU A 20 4.16 -17.27 19.11
CA GLU A 20 4.95 -16.13 18.62
C GLU A 20 4.61 -15.80 17.15
N ASN A 21 4.16 -16.80 16.40
CA ASN A 21 3.67 -16.65 15.04
C ASN A 21 2.19 -17.13 14.96
N PRO A 22 1.22 -16.23 14.69
CA PRO A 22 -0.18 -16.60 14.57
C PRO A 22 -0.46 -17.52 13.37
N LEU A 23 0.39 -17.54 12.34
CA LEU A 23 0.25 -18.43 11.18
C LEU A 23 0.70 -19.88 11.44
N GLU A 24 1.47 -20.11 12.51
CA GLU A 24 1.92 -21.45 12.91
C GLU A 24 0.86 -22.20 13.74
N ASN A 25 -0.25 -21.55 14.04
CA ASN A 25 -1.35 -22.20 14.75
C ASN A 25 -2.03 -23.23 13.82
N PRO A 26 -2.24 -24.49 14.27
CA PRO A 26 -2.91 -25.54 13.48
C PRO A 26 -4.28 -25.13 12.92
N VAL A 27 -4.97 -24.19 13.57
CA VAL A 27 -6.25 -23.64 13.07
C VAL A 27 -6.11 -22.99 11.69
N PHE A 28 -4.92 -22.51 11.32
CA PHE A 28 -4.63 -21.90 10.03
C PHE A 28 -3.83 -22.81 9.08
N GLU A 29 -3.64 -24.08 9.40
CA GLU A 29 -2.87 -25.03 8.57
C GLU A 29 -3.40 -25.11 7.12
N PHE A 30 -4.72 -24.95 6.94
CA PHE A 30 -5.36 -24.96 5.63
C PHE A 30 -5.62 -23.55 5.04
N CYS A 31 -5.14 -22.50 5.69
CA CYS A 31 -5.39 -21.11 5.33
C CYS A 31 -4.27 -20.52 4.46
N ASN A 32 -3.93 -21.18 3.36
CA ASN A 32 -2.86 -20.76 2.43
C ASN A 32 -3.08 -19.39 1.77
N ASN A 33 -4.28 -18.83 1.88
CA ASN A 33 -4.63 -17.52 1.34
C ASN A 33 -4.54 -16.40 2.40
N LEU A 34 -4.22 -16.74 3.64
CA LEU A 34 -4.09 -15.77 4.74
C LEU A 34 -2.72 -15.11 4.65
N ASN A 35 -2.72 -13.79 4.53
CA ASN A 35 -1.52 -12.95 4.55
C ASN A 35 -1.43 -12.20 5.89
N ASP A 36 -0.30 -11.54 6.14
CA ASP A 36 -0.08 -10.78 7.38
C ASP A 36 -1.16 -9.72 7.61
N ASP A 37 -1.60 -9.04 6.56
CA ASP A 37 -2.74 -8.10 6.62
C ASP A 37 -4.03 -8.78 7.09
N GLY A 38 -4.33 -9.97 6.58
CA GLY A 38 -5.49 -10.77 6.95
C GLY A 38 -5.42 -11.24 8.40
N VAL A 39 -4.24 -11.64 8.88
CA VAL A 39 -3.99 -11.97 10.28
C VAL A 39 -4.26 -10.76 11.17
N ASN A 40 -3.71 -9.60 10.81
CA ASN A 40 -3.89 -8.35 11.56
C ASN A 40 -5.37 -7.95 11.65
N GLN A 41 -6.13 -8.11 10.54
CA GLN A 41 -7.57 -7.88 10.53
C GLN A 41 -8.31 -8.85 11.46
N LEU A 42 -7.91 -10.12 11.48
CA LEU A 42 -8.51 -11.13 12.34
C LEU A 42 -8.28 -10.82 13.84
N VAL A 43 -7.04 -10.48 14.20
CA VAL A 43 -6.67 -10.06 15.56
C VAL A 43 -7.47 -8.82 15.98
N THR A 44 -7.52 -7.81 15.10
CA THR A 44 -8.29 -6.59 15.36
C THR A 44 -9.78 -6.89 15.57
N ALA A 45 -10.37 -7.75 14.73
CA ALA A 45 -11.77 -8.14 14.85
C ALA A 45 -12.06 -8.87 16.18
N TYR A 46 -11.12 -9.71 16.63
CA TYR A 46 -11.19 -10.43 17.89
C TYR A 46 -11.17 -9.47 19.10
N ASP A 47 -10.24 -8.50 19.12
CA ASP A 47 -10.16 -7.49 20.19
C ASP A 47 -11.44 -6.63 20.28
N ILE A 48 -12.00 -6.23 19.14
CA ILE A 48 -13.27 -5.51 19.12
C ILE A 48 -14.40 -6.41 19.63
N GLY A 49 -14.35 -7.71 19.31
CA GLY A 49 -15.29 -8.72 19.81
C GLY A 49 -15.27 -8.83 21.34
N ILE A 50 -14.08 -8.91 21.94
CA ILE A 50 -13.91 -8.94 23.41
C ILE A 50 -14.56 -7.72 24.05
N LYS A 51 -14.25 -6.51 23.56
CA LYS A 51 -14.80 -5.27 24.13
C LYS A 51 -16.33 -5.27 24.09
N ARG A 52 -16.92 -5.75 22.99
CA ARG A 52 -18.38 -5.86 22.85
C ARG A 52 -18.98 -6.88 23.81
N LEU A 53 -18.35 -8.03 23.99
CA LEU A 53 -18.80 -9.04 24.95
C LEU A 53 -18.74 -8.49 26.38
N GLN A 54 -17.67 -7.79 26.75
CA GLN A 54 -17.56 -7.12 28.05
C GLN A 54 -18.68 -6.12 28.27
N THR A 55 -18.99 -5.26 27.29
CA THR A 55 -20.13 -4.33 27.38
C THR A 55 -21.46 -5.07 27.57
N ILE A 56 -21.69 -6.17 26.85
CA ILE A 56 -22.93 -6.97 27.01
C ILE A 56 -23.02 -7.55 28.42
N VAL A 57 -21.93 -8.12 28.95
CA VAL A 57 -21.88 -8.67 30.30
C VAL A 57 -22.14 -7.58 31.35
N ASN A 58 -21.50 -6.42 31.22
CA ASN A 58 -21.67 -5.30 32.14
C ASN A 58 -23.11 -4.78 32.16
N GLN A 59 -23.76 -4.71 31.01
CA GLN A 59 -25.12 -4.19 30.86
C GLN A 59 -26.22 -5.20 31.22
N GLU A 60 -26.06 -6.48 30.85
CA GLU A 60 -27.14 -7.48 30.95
C GLU A 60 -27.02 -8.41 32.15
N ILE A 61 -25.79 -8.73 32.55
CA ILE A 61 -25.54 -9.71 33.61
C ILE A 61 -25.23 -8.97 34.91
N LEU A 62 -24.27 -8.05 34.87
CA LEU A 62 -23.81 -7.34 36.06
C LEU A 62 -24.64 -6.09 36.39
N LEU A 63 -25.41 -5.58 35.41
CA LEU A 63 -26.25 -4.38 35.55
C LEU A 63 -25.46 -3.14 36.06
N THR A 64 -24.16 -3.08 35.76
CA THR A 64 -23.24 -2.00 36.18
C THR A 64 -23.30 -0.80 35.26
N GLU A 65 -23.61 -1.04 33.97
CA GLU A 65 -23.76 -0.02 32.93
C GLU A 65 -25.20 0.03 32.43
N HIS A 66 -25.60 1.17 31.87
CA HIS A 66 -26.95 1.33 31.30
C HIS A 66 -27.13 0.48 30.02
N TYR A 67 -28.30 -0.10 29.87
CA TYR A 67 -28.63 -0.95 28.74
C TYR A 67 -28.62 -0.17 27.42
N THR A 68 -27.81 -0.62 26.46
CA THR A 68 -27.77 -0.06 25.10
C THR A 68 -27.83 -1.16 24.05
N THR A 69 -28.52 -0.87 22.95
CA THR A 69 -28.66 -1.78 21.81
C THR A 69 -27.72 -1.44 20.66
N VAL A 70 -27.06 -0.28 20.73
CA VAL A 70 -26.18 0.24 19.68
C VAL A 70 -24.97 -0.67 19.50
N GLY A 71 -24.62 -1.01 18.26
CA GLY A 71 -23.41 -1.79 17.96
C GLY A 71 -23.49 -3.30 18.25
N ARG A 72 -24.59 -3.81 18.82
CA ARG A 72 -24.76 -5.25 19.13
C ARG A 72 -24.67 -6.17 17.92
N ARG A 73 -25.14 -5.71 16.76
CA ARG A 73 -25.08 -6.44 15.48
C ARG A 73 -23.95 -5.99 14.56
N ALA A 74 -23.01 -5.18 15.06
CA ALA A 74 -21.89 -4.71 14.25
C ALA A 74 -21.11 -5.91 13.72
N ARG A 75 -20.79 -5.90 12.44
CA ARG A 75 -19.91 -6.88 11.81
C ARG A 75 -18.70 -6.08 11.36
N ASN A 76 -17.63 -6.09 12.17
CA ASN A 76 -16.36 -5.39 11.87
C ASN A 76 -15.56 -6.10 10.77
N ILE A 77 -16.27 -6.70 9.81
CA ILE A 77 -15.76 -7.49 8.71
C ILE A 77 -16.51 -7.06 7.46
N ILE A 78 -15.77 -6.88 6.38
CA ILE A 78 -16.36 -6.58 5.08
C ILE A 78 -16.79 -7.91 4.47
N ARG A 79 -18.08 -8.00 4.13
CA ARG A 79 -18.59 -9.13 3.36
C ARG A 79 -18.28 -8.88 1.91
N VAL A 80 -17.47 -9.76 1.32
CA VAL A 80 -17.09 -9.69 -0.09
C VAL A 80 -17.60 -10.95 -0.77
N THR A 81 -18.29 -10.78 -1.90
CA THR A 81 -18.74 -11.92 -2.72
C THR A 81 -17.70 -12.30 -3.76
N VAL A 82 -17.80 -13.51 -4.33
CA VAL A 82 -16.93 -13.92 -5.45
C VAL A 82 -17.03 -12.93 -6.63
N ALA A 83 -18.23 -12.40 -6.89
CA ALA A 83 -18.43 -11.39 -7.93
C ALA A 83 -17.62 -10.11 -7.64
N ASP A 84 -17.64 -9.62 -6.40
CA ASP A 84 -16.84 -8.46 -5.98
C ASP A 84 -15.34 -8.72 -6.14
N ILE A 85 -14.88 -9.93 -5.78
CA ILE A 85 -13.48 -10.33 -5.99
C ILE A 85 -13.11 -10.28 -7.48
N THR A 86 -13.97 -10.79 -8.36
CA THR A 86 -13.71 -10.72 -9.81
C THR A 86 -13.69 -9.28 -10.32
N LYS A 87 -14.55 -8.40 -9.78
CA LYS A 87 -14.58 -6.98 -10.12
C LYS A 87 -13.30 -6.27 -9.67
N MET A 88 -12.90 -6.47 -8.42
CA MET A 88 -11.64 -5.92 -7.88
C MET A 88 -10.41 -6.38 -8.67
N LYS A 89 -10.36 -7.66 -9.07
CA LYS A 89 -9.26 -8.18 -9.91
C LYS A 89 -9.21 -7.50 -11.28
N LYS A 90 -10.38 -7.24 -11.90
CA LYS A 90 -10.45 -6.51 -13.19
C LYS A 90 -10.02 -5.06 -13.04
N GLU A 91 -10.47 -4.38 -11.99
CA GLU A 91 -10.12 -2.98 -11.69
C GLU A 91 -8.60 -2.82 -11.46
N LYS A 92 -7.99 -3.67 -10.63
CA LYS A 92 -6.54 -3.69 -10.41
C LYS A 92 -5.75 -3.89 -11.71
N LYS A 93 -6.24 -4.75 -12.62
CA LYS A 93 -5.59 -4.96 -13.94
C LYS A 93 -5.66 -3.72 -14.83
N ILE A 94 -6.76 -2.97 -14.78
CA ILE A 94 -6.93 -1.72 -15.53
C ILE A 94 -6.02 -0.64 -14.96
N GLU A 95 -5.91 -0.54 -13.64
CA GLU A 95 -5.06 0.41 -12.95
C GLU A 95 -3.58 0.19 -13.30
N MET A 96 -3.08 -1.06 -13.21
CA MET A 96 -1.71 -1.40 -13.62
C MET A 96 -1.42 -1.03 -15.09
N ARG A 97 -2.41 -1.16 -16.00
CA ARG A 97 -2.23 -0.75 -17.41
C ARG A 97 -2.10 0.76 -17.54
N LYS A 98 -2.91 1.52 -16.81
CA LYS A 98 -2.86 2.99 -16.79
C LYS A 98 -1.54 3.50 -16.20
N GLU A 99 -1.03 2.87 -15.14
CA GLU A 99 0.27 3.21 -14.57
C GLU A 99 1.42 2.95 -15.53
N LYS A 100 1.46 1.76 -16.17
CA LYS A 100 2.46 1.45 -17.19
C LYS A 100 2.42 2.42 -18.38
N GLU A 101 1.23 2.89 -18.76
CA GLU A 101 1.10 3.89 -19.82
C GLU A 101 1.62 5.26 -19.38
N LYS A 102 1.30 5.69 -18.14
CA LYS A 102 1.84 6.93 -17.56
C LYS A 102 3.38 6.87 -17.44
N GLU A 103 3.93 5.74 -17.03
CA GLU A 103 5.38 5.53 -16.94
C GLU A 103 6.05 5.58 -18.33
N LYS A 104 5.47 4.92 -19.34
CA LYS A 104 5.95 5.01 -20.73
C LYS A 104 5.91 6.43 -21.28
N ARG A 105 4.87 7.22 -20.95
CA ARG A 105 4.78 8.64 -21.35
C ARG A 105 5.89 9.46 -20.68
N LYS A 106 6.10 9.30 -19.37
CA LYS A 106 7.18 9.95 -18.63
C LYS A 106 8.57 9.58 -19.15
N GLY A 107 8.79 8.31 -19.51
CA GLY A 107 10.04 7.84 -20.12
C GLY A 107 10.32 8.51 -21.48
N ARG A 108 9.30 8.61 -22.34
CA ARG A 108 9.40 9.27 -23.66
C ARG A 108 9.63 10.77 -23.56
N GLU A 109 9.05 11.45 -22.57
CA GLU A 109 9.33 12.88 -22.32
C GLU A 109 10.79 13.09 -21.92
N ARG A 110 11.31 12.28 -20.99
CA ARG A 110 12.72 12.34 -20.58
C ARG A 110 13.70 12.03 -21.72
N GLU A 111 13.34 11.13 -22.62
CA GLU A 111 14.15 10.80 -23.80
C GLU A 111 14.20 11.99 -24.78
N ARG A 112 13.07 12.67 -25.01
CA ARG A 112 12.99 13.87 -25.84
C ARG A 112 13.77 15.05 -25.26
N GLU A 113 13.76 15.23 -23.94
CA GLU A 113 14.56 16.26 -23.27
C GLU A 113 16.07 16.03 -23.47
N ARG A 114 16.54 14.79 -23.34
CA ARG A 114 17.95 14.43 -23.58
C ARG A 114 18.37 14.63 -25.04
N GLU A 115 17.49 14.33 -25.99
CA GLU A 115 17.74 14.54 -27.42
C GLU A 115 17.78 16.04 -27.78
N SER A 116 17.03 16.86 -27.04
CA SER A 116 17.01 18.32 -27.18
C SER A 116 18.29 18.99 -26.65
N GLU A 117 18.86 18.45 -25.56
CA GLU A 117 20.12 18.94 -24.99
C GLU A 117 21.34 18.55 -25.86
N SER A 118 21.35 17.34 -26.42
CA SER A 118 22.41 16.89 -27.35
C SER A 118 22.53 17.77 -28.60
N LYS A 119 21.42 18.31 -29.12
CA LYS A 119 21.41 19.21 -30.28
C LYS A 119 21.83 20.66 -29.96
N ARG A 120 21.90 21.06 -28.69
CA ARG A 120 22.35 22.40 -28.27
C ARG A 120 23.86 22.50 -28.01
N GLY A 121 24.58 21.37 -27.98
CA GLY A 121 26.04 21.33 -27.76
C GLY A 121 26.92 21.42 -29.01
N SER A 122 26.36 21.60 -30.21
CA SER A 122 27.13 21.63 -31.48
C SER A 122 27.13 23.02 -32.12
N GLY A 123 27.52 24.04 -31.35
CA GLY A 123 27.55 25.43 -31.84
C GLY A 123 28.63 26.25 -31.16
N SER A 124 29.91 25.95 -31.41
CA SER A 124 31.02 26.80 -30.97
C SER A 124 32.08 26.95 -32.06
N GLY A 125 31.87 27.96 -32.92
CA GLY A 125 32.84 28.99 -33.28
C GLY A 125 34.15 28.61 -33.98
N ARG A 126 34.28 28.98 -35.26
CA ARG A 126 35.56 29.45 -35.84
C ARG A 126 35.34 30.62 -36.78
N GLY A 127 35.44 31.82 -36.24
CA GLY A 127 35.62 33.06 -36.98
C GLY A 127 36.98 33.68 -36.70
N SER A 128 37.60 34.18 -37.78
CA SER A 128 38.62 35.25 -37.85
C SER A 128 40.04 34.99 -37.32
N GLY A 129 41.00 34.99 -38.25
CA GLY A 129 42.42 35.25 -38.00
C GLY A 129 43.06 35.92 -39.21
N LYS A 130 43.32 37.24 -39.11
CA LYS A 130 44.08 38.07 -40.07
C LYS A 130 45.53 37.60 -40.17
N GLY A 131 46.11 37.61 -41.37
CA GLY A 131 47.55 37.42 -41.60
C GLY A 131 48.01 37.96 -42.95
N SER A 132 48.85 38.99 -42.91
CA SER A 132 49.44 39.77 -43.99
C SER A 132 50.47 39.01 -44.86
N GLY A 133 50.57 39.33 -46.16
CA GLY A 133 51.67 38.88 -47.00
C GLY A 133 51.68 39.50 -48.40
N THR A 134 52.44 40.59 -48.56
CA THR A 134 52.77 41.28 -49.81
C THR A 134 53.37 40.33 -50.87
N ARG A 135 52.77 40.26 -52.08
CA ARG A 135 53.41 39.60 -53.24
C ARG A 135 53.70 40.60 -54.36
N LYS A 136 55.00 40.91 -54.43
CA LYS A 136 55.70 41.75 -55.40
C LYS A 136 55.41 41.33 -56.84
N ARG A 137 55.08 42.31 -57.68
CA ARG A 137 55.19 42.30 -59.15
C ARG A 137 56.52 41.66 -59.59
N ARG A 138 56.48 40.68 -60.48
CA ARG A 138 57.52 40.46 -61.49
C ARG A 138 56.90 40.05 -62.82
N ARG A 139 56.98 40.98 -63.78
CA ARG A 139 56.86 40.75 -65.22
C ARG A 139 57.88 39.69 -65.64
N ARG A 140 57.49 38.74 -66.48
CA ARG A 140 58.41 38.07 -67.40
C ARG A 140 58.02 38.44 -68.83
N LYS A 141 59.09 38.52 -69.61
CA LYS A 141 59.28 39.07 -70.94
C LYS A 141 58.70 38.14 -72.00
#